data_AF-Q16ZV7-F1
#
_entry.id   AF-Q16ZV7-F1
#
_cell.length_a   1.000
_cell.length_b   1.000
_cell.length_c   1.000
_cell.angle_alpha   90.00
_cell.angle_beta   90.00
_cell.angle_gamma   90.00
#
_symmetry.space_group_name_H-M   'P 1'
#
loop_
_entity.id
_entity.type
_entity.pdbx_description
1 polymer ?
#
loop_
_entity_poly.entity_id
_entity_poly.type
_entity_poly.pdbx_seq_one_letter_code
_entity_poly.pdbx_strand_id
1 'polypeptide(L)'
;MQLFKRKAFYFALLLVVLSMCLEETEARRKILRGRRTITRTHKRGTAIPAWAIVTLVGIANILLGGLAYLAFRKLVLQTPIENVNSYTPAMMQDDS
;
A
#
# COMPACT_ATOMS: atom_id res chain seq x y z
N MET A 1 -26.31 0.45 -15.91
CA MET A 1 -25.16 -0.05 -15.11
C MET A 1 -24.48 1.00 -14.23
N GLN A 2 -24.33 2.28 -14.64
CA GLN A 2 -23.64 3.29 -13.82
C GLN A 2 -24.34 3.63 -12.51
N LEU A 3 -25.68 3.65 -12.49
CA LEU A 3 -26.45 3.93 -11.28
C LEU A 3 -26.21 2.90 -10.18
N PHE A 4 -26.10 1.62 -10.56
CA PHE A 4 -25.82 0.52 -9.65
C PHE A 4 -24.40 0.62 -9.08
N LYS A 5 -23.43 1.02 -9.90
CA LYS A 5 -22.05 1.29 -9.45
C LYS A 5 -21.99 2.44 -8.44
N ARG A 6 -22.74 3.54 -8.66
CA ARG A 6 -22.82 4.65 -7.69
C ARG A 6 -23.46 4.23 -6.38
N LYS A 7 -24.60 3.52 -6.42
CA LYS A 7 -25.26 3.02 -5.20
C LYS A 7 -24.39 2.04 -4.44
N ALA A 8 -23.71 1.13 -5.14
CA ALA A 8 -22.76 0.19 -4.52
C ALA A 8 -21.57 0.93 -3.87
N PHE A 9 -21.08 2.00 -4.49
CA PHE A 9 -20.02 2.84 -3.91
C PHE A 9 -20.47 3.51 -2.60
N TYR A 10 -21.64 4.14 -2.58
CA TYR A 10 -22.17 4.75 -1.36
C TYR A 10 -22.48 3.72 -0.28
N PHE A 11 -22.96 2.53 -0.67
CA PHE A 11 -23.19 1.43 0.26
C PHE A 11 -21.89 0.91 0.88
N ALA A 12 -20.84 0.71 0.07
CA ALA A 12 -19.52 0.34 0.56
C ALA A 12 -18.94 1.40 1.50
N LEU A 13 -19.11 2.68 1.18
CA LEU A 13 -18.68 3.79 2.03
C LEU A 13 -19.43 3.80 3.38
N LEU A 14 -20.74 3.52 3.35
CA LEU A 14 -21.54 3.35 4.56
C LEU A 14 -21.05 2.18 5.42
N LEU A 15 -20.73 1.03 4.81
CA LEU A 15 -20.16 -0.12 5.52
C LEU A 15 -18.80 0.18 6.15
N VAL A 16 -17.95 0.96 5.48
CA VAL A 16 -16.67 1.43 6.03
C VAL A 16 -16.90 2.30 7.27
N VAL A 17 -17.84 3.25 7.19
CA VAL A 17 -18.19 4.10 8.34
C VAL A 17 -18.77 3.27 9.49
N LEU A 18 -19.68 2.33 9.19
CA LEU A 18 -20.25 1.43 10.19
C LEU A 18 -19.17 0.57 10.86
N SER A 19 -18.19 0.08 10.08
CA SER A 19 -17.05 -0.68 10.59
C SER A 19 -16.16 0.13 11.53
N MET A 20 -16.09 1.45 11.39
CA MET A 20 -15.38 2.31 12.34
C MET A 20 -16.14 2.50 13.66
N CYS A 21 -17.48 2.40 13.63
CA CYS A 21 -18.33 2.51 14.81
C CYS A 21 -18.47 1.19 15.58
N LEU A 22 -18.14 0.06 14.96
CA LEU A 22 -18.08 -1.25 15.60
C LEU A 22 -16.77 -1.37 16.38
N GLU A 23 -16.81 -0.99 17.65
CA GLU A 23 -15.69 -1.13 18.58
C GLU A 23 -15.34 -2.62 18.73
N GLU A 24 -14.05 -2.97 18.74
CA GLU A 24 -13.63 -4.35 18.95
C GLU A 24 -14.17 -4.81 20.30
N THR A 25 -15.10 -5.76 20.28
CA THR A 25 -15.66 -6.31 21.51
C THR A 25 -14.57 -7.10 22.21
N GLU A 26 -13.82 -6.44 23.09
CA GLU A 26 -12.90 -7.11 24.00
C GLU A 26 -13.72 -8.17 24.75
N ALA A 27 -13.42 -9.45 24.51
CA ALA A 27 -13.95 -10.56 25.29
C ALA A 27 -13.40 -10.45 26.72
N ARG A 28 -14.03 -9.56 27.50
CA ARG A 28 -13.58 -9.14 28.82
C ARG A 28 -13.82 -10.28 29.80
N ARG A 29 -12.77 -11.06 30.08
CA ARG A 29 -12.83 -12.02 31.19
C ARG A 29 -12.84 -11.23 32.50
N LYS A 30 -14.03 -11.04 33.09
CA LYS A 30 -14.14 -10.57 34.48
C LYS A 30 -13.56 -11.67 35.37
N ILE A 31 -12.35 -11.47 35.86
CA ILE A 31 -11.76 -12.37 36.86
C ILE A 31 -12.22 -11.86 38.22
N LEU A 32 -13.14 -12.60 38.84
CA LEU A 32 -13.55 -12.36 40.22
C LEU A 32 -12.42 -12.83 41.13
N ARG A 33 -11.80 -11.90 41.87
CA ARG A 33 -10.82 -12.22 42.92
C ARG A 33 -11.46 -11.86 44.27
N GLY A 34 -12.03 -12.87 44.95
CA GLY A 34 -12.76 -12.66 46.20
C GLY A 34 -13.99 -11.76 46.01
N ARG A 35 -14.17 -10.75 46.87
CA ARG A 35 -15.30 -9.79 46.79
C ARG A 35 -15.10 -8.67 45.76
N ARG A 36 -13.90 -8.51 45.19
CA ARG A 36 -13.60 -7.45 44.23
C ARG A 36 -13.45 -8.00 42.81
N THR A 37 -14.18 -7.39 41.89
CA THR A 37 -13.96 -7.58 40.46
C THR A 37 -12.77 -6.71 40.06
N ILE A 38 -11.62 -7.32 39.78
CA ILE A 38 -10.48 -6.60 39.20
C ILE A 38 -10.73 -6.51 37.70
N THR A 39 -11.02 -5.30 37.23
CA THR A 39 -11.00 -5.01 35.80
C THR A 39 -9.67 -4.37 35.48
N ARG A 40 -8.74 -5.13 34.89
CA ARG A 40 -7.52 -4.57 34.31
C ARG A 40 -7.97 -3.62 33.20
N THR A 41 -7.84 -2.31 33.44
CA THR A 41 -8.16 -1.29 32.46
C THR A 41 -7.09 -1.32 31.39
N HIS A 42 -7.31 -2.14 30.37
CA HIS A 42 -6.54 -2.02 29.14
C HIS A 42 -6.96 -0.72 28.45
N LYS A 43 -5.95 0.05 28.03
CA LYS A 43 -6.12 1.33 27.37
C LYS A 43 -7.04 1.13 26.16
N ARG A 44 -7.93 2.11 25.90
CA ARG A 44 -8.78 2.13 24.69
C ARG A 44 -7.94 1.70 23.47
N GLY A 45 -8.49 0.78 22.68
CA GLY A 45 -7.88 0.36 21.41
C GLY A 45 -7.65 1.54 20.48
N THR A 46 -6.85 1.33 19.44
CA THR A 46 -6.58 2.34 18.42
C THR A 46 -7.89 2.84 17.80
N ALA A 47 -8.05 4.16 17.70
CA ALA A 47 -9.25 4.79 17.12
C ALA A 47 -9.46 4.43 15.63
N ILE A 48 -8.42 3.90 14.98
CA ILE A 48 -8.44 3.45 13.59
C ILE A 48 -8.58 1.92 13.61
N PRO A 49 -9.53 1.33 12.86
CA PRO A 49 -9.68 -0.12 12.80
C PRO A 49 -8.46 -0.77 12.16
N ALA A 50 -8.11 -1.98 12.60
CA ALA A 50 -6.89 -2.66 12.19
C ALA A 50 -6.77 -2.83 10.65
N TRP A 51 -7.88 -3.12 9.97
CA TRP A 51 -7.89 -3.28 8.51
C TRP A 51 -7.48 -1.99 7.77
N ALA A 52 -7.84 -0.81 8.28
CA ALA A 52 -7.50 0.46 7.66
C ALA A 52 -6.00 0.80 7.78
N ILE A 53 -5.37 0.35 8.86
CA ILE A 53 -3.92 0.49 9.04
C ILE A 53 -3.20 -0.37 7.99
N VAL A 54 -3.61 -1.62 7.82
CA VAL A 54 -2.99 -2.54 6.85
C VAL A 54 -3.15 -2.03 5.42
N THR A 55 -4.33 -1.51 5.05
CA THR A 55 -4.55 -0.97 3.70
C THR A 55 -3.71 0.27 3.42
N LEU A 56 -3.60 1.19 4.39
CA LEU A 56 -2.78 2.40 4.26
C LEU A 56 -1.30 2.04 4.10
N VAL A 57 -0.79 1.10 4.91
CA VAL A 57 0.57 0.57 4.79
C VAL A 57 0.78 -0.10 3.43
N GLY A 58 -0.19 -0.86 2.93
CA GLY A 58 -0.13 -1.47 1.60
C GLY A 58 -0.01 -0.44 0.47
N ILE A 59 -0.85 0.60 0.50
CA ILE A 59 -0.80 1.71 -0.47
C ILE A 59 0.56 2.42 -0.41
N ALA A 60 1.06 2.71 0.79
CA ALA A 60 2.36 3.34 0.97
C ALA A 60 3.50 2.51 0.36
N ASN A 61 3.47 1.19 0.53
CA ASN A 61 4.46 0.29 -0.09
C ASN A 61 4.38 0.27 -1.61
N ILE A 62 3.18 0.28 -2.19
CA ILE A 62 2.99 0.35 -3.65
C ILE A 62 3.58 1.66 -4.20
N LEU A 63 3.29 2.79 -3.53
CA LEU A 63 3.83 4.09 -3.93
C LEU A 63 5.36 4.11 -3.81
N LEU A 64 5.91 3.57 -2.73
CA LEU A 64 7.34 3.50 -2.52
C LEU A 64 8.03 2.64 -3.59
N GLY A 65 7.46 1.48 -3.94
CA GLY A 65 7.94 0.64 -5.02
C GLY A 65 7.88 1.33 -6.39
N GLY A 66 6.80 2.04 -6.68
CA GLY A 66 6.66 2.84 -7.89
C GLY A 66 7.71 3.96 -7.98
N LEU A 67 7.97 4.66 -6.87
CA LEU A 67 8.99 5.70 -6.81
C LEU A 67 10.41 5.13 -7.01
N ALA A 68 10.70 3.99 -6.36
CA ALA A 68 11.97 3.29 -6.53
C ALA A 68 12.18 2.85 -7.99
N TYR A 69 11.14 2.38 -8.66
CA TYR A 69 11.21 2.04 -10.08
C TYR A 69 11.50 3.27 -10.97
N LEU A 70 10.88 4.43 -10.68
CA LEU A 70 11.17 5.65 -11.42
C LEU A 70 12.62 6.10 -11.23
N ALA A 71 13.15 6.00 -10.01
CA ALA A 71 14.55 6.29 -9.73
C ALA A 71 15.48 5.34 -10.50
N PHE A 72 15.20 4.03 -10.48
CA PHE A 72 15.96 3.04 -11.24
C PHE A 72 15.93 3.32 -12.75
N ARG A 73 14.74 3.63 -13.28
CA ARG A 73 14.57 4.00 -14.70
C ARG A 73 15.41 5.20 -15.10
N LYS A 74 15.49 6.21 -14.23
CA LYS A 74 16.25 7.43 -14.48
C LYS A 74 17.76 7.20 -14.41
N LEU A 75 18.22 6.39 -13.46
CA LEU A 75 19.65 6.22 -13.20
C LEU A 75 20.31 5.15 -14.09
N VAL A 76 19.58 4.08 -14.44
CA VAL A 76 20.17 2.90 -15.11
C VAL A 76 19.69 2.75 -16.55
N LEU A 77 18.42 3.03 -16.83
CA LEU A 77 17.84 2.79 -18.16
C LEU A 77 17.95 3.99 -19.10
N GLN A 78 18.11 5.20 -18.56
CA GLN A 78 18.25 6.42 -19.36
C GLN A 78 19.70 6.89 -19.54
N THR A 79 20.69 6.14 -19.06
CA THR A 79 22.08 6.40 -19.43
C THR A 79 22.23 6.15 -20.93
N PRO A 80 22.48 7.20 -21.75
CA PRO A 80 22.79 6.97 -23.15
C PRO A 80 24.04 6.10 -23.19
N ILE A 81 23.97 4.98 -23.88
CA ILE A 81 25.16 4.21 -24.23
C ILE A 81 25.91 5.12 -25.20
N GLU A 82 26.87 5.91 -24.70
CA GLU A 82 27.75 6.70 -25.54
C GLU A 82 28.40 5.73 -26.53
N ASN A 83 28.01 5.88 -27.79
CA ASN A 83 28.73 5.37 -28.94
C ASN A 83 28.82 3.83 -29.08
N VAL A 84 27.72 3.21 -29.50
CA VAL A 84 27.79 1.91 -30.21
C VAL A 84 27.48 2.13 -31.68
N ASN A 85 28.27 2.98 -32.34
CA ASN A 85 28.51 2.81 -33.78
C ASN A 85 29.51 1.64 -33.91
N SER A 86 29.04 0.41 -33.71
CA SER A 86 29.85 -0.81 -33.90
C SER A 86 30.08 -1.15 -35.38
N TYR A 87 29.76 -0.24 -36.29
CA TYR A 87 30.06 -0.38 -37.70
C TYR A 87 31.29 0.47 -38.05
N THR A 88 32.47 -0.14 -37.92
CA THR A 88 33.67 0.31 -38.64
C THR A 88 33.63 -0.30 -40.04
N PRO A 89 33.32 0.47 -41.10
CA PRO A 89 33.38 -0.07 -42.46
C PRO A 89 34.82 -0.50 -42.77
N ALA A 90 34.96 -1.68 -43.39
CA ALA A 90 36.25 -2.15 -43.88
C ALA A 90 36.77 -1.18 -44.94
N MET A 91 38.05 -0.80 -44.85
CA MET A 91 38.72 0.01 -45.88
C MET A 91 38.73 -0.79 -47.18
N MET A 92 37.90 -0.41 -48.14
CA MET A 92 38.00 -0.91 -49.51
C MET A 92 39.14 -0.13 -50.17
N GLN A 93 40.19 -0.83 -50.60
CA GLN A 93 41.18 -0.25 -51.49
C GLN A 93 40.53 -0.14 -52.88
N ASP A 94 40.44 1.09 -53.37
CA ASP A 94 40.00 1.37 -54.74
C ASP A 94 41.10 0.87 -55.69
N ASP A 95 40.92 -0.33 -56.24
CA ASP A 95 41.78 -0.85 -57.29
C ASP A 95 41.57 0.00 -58.56
N SER A 96 42.67 0.63 -58.99
CA SER A 96 42.78 1.61 -60.08
C SER A 96 42.76 0.97 -61.46
#